data_AF-A0A849R9V2-F1
#
_entry.id   AF-A0A849R9V2-F1
#
_cell.length_a   1.000
_cell.length_b   1.000
_cell.length_c   1.000
_cell.angle_alpha   90.00
_cell.angle_beta   90.00
_cell.angle_gamma   90.00
#
_symmetry.space_group_name_H-M   'P 1'
#
loop_
_entity.id
_entity.type
_entity.pdbx_description
1 polymer ?
#
loop_
_entity_poly.entity_id
_entity_poly.type
_entity_poly.pdbx_seq_one_letter_code
_entity_poly.pdbx_strand_id
1 'polypeptide(L)'
;LVVLINPAFEALRYAPLYDMAQSDCIDNPDQKPKLTILTSEGDEATGKLFPLGRSLYTLTETHNNHVERQFCASKWKYTLAEGEADRTTVGHFEPFFTHTLKPLDNKTPHLQELSVETTSERWKNNTGEINFGDIALKHLGKTNLHNPYLNIRASKEIIEGHNDIFKPEIVRFIKGLINYSIAEKD
;
A
#
# COMPACT_ATOMS: atom_id res chain seq x y z
N LEU A 1 14.09 -1.44 -3.35
CA LEU A 1 12.62 -1.28 -3.36
C LEU A 1 12.05 -2.30 -4.32
N VAL A 2 10.99 -3.00 -3.93
CA VAL A 2 10.17 -3.83 -4.82
C VAL A 2 8.83 -3.11 -5.00
N VAL A 3 8.38 -2.96 -6.25
CA VAL A 3 7.08 -2.35 -6.58
C VAL A 3 6.24 -3.39 -7.30
N LEU A 4 5.06 -3.68 -6.76
CA LEU A 4 4.06 -4.56 -7.34
C LEU A 4 2.83 -3.73 -7.68
N ILE A 5 2.32 -3.87 -8.91
CA ILE A 5 1.13 -3.16 -9.37
C ILE A 5 0.05 -4.18 -9.67
N ASN A 6 -1.12 -4.02 -9.03
CA ASN A 6 -2.25 -4.94 -9.08
C ASN A 6 -1.82 -6.43 -8.94
N PRO A 7 -1.03 -6.80 -7.92
CA PRO A 7 -0.56 -8.17 -7.79
C PRO A 7 -1.70 -9.13 -7.46
N ALA A 8 -1.71 -10.28 -8.15
CA ALA A 8 -2.69 -11.34 -7.97
C ALA A 8 -2.17 -12.46 -7.07
N PHE A 9 -1.92 -12.17 -5.79
CA PHE A 9 -1.59 -13.17 -4.77
C PHE A 9 -2.35 -12.91 -3.47
N GLU A 10 -2.52 -13.95 -2.66
CA GLU A 10 -3.36 -13.97 -1.47
C GLU A 10 -2.87 -13.00 -0.39
N ALA A 11 -3.81 -12.28 0.25
CA ALA A 11 -3.48 -11.40 1.37
C ALA A 11 -2.83 -12.18 2.53
N LEU A 12 -3.24 -13.43 2.76
CA LEU A 12 -2.66 -14.28 3.80
C LEU A 12 -1.14 -14.48 3.64
N ARG A 13 -0.62 -14.50 2.40
CA ARG A 13 0.83 -14.59 2.13
C ARG A 13 1.59 -13.33 2.56
N TYR A 14 0.91 -12.19 2.63
CA TYR A 14 1.49 -10.93 3.07
C TYR A 14 1.44 -10.73 4.60
N ALA A 15 0.58 -11.47 5.31
CA ALA A 15 0.38 -11.29 6.75
C ALA A 15 1.67 -11.33 7.59
N PRO A 16 2.64 -12.25 7.37
CA PRO A 16 3.87 -12.26 8.16
C PRO A 16 4.72 -10.99 7.98
N LEU A 17 4.76 -10.42 6.77
CA LEU A 17 5.47 -9.16 6.51
C LEU A 17 4.76 -7.99 7.22
N TYR A 18 3.42 -7.95 7.12
CA TYR A 18 2.61 -6.93 7.78
C TYR A 18 2.78 -6.95 9.30
N ASP A 19 2.79 -8.14 9.91
CA ASP A 19 2.97 -8.33 11.35
C ASP A 19 4.41 -7.97 11.77
N MET A 20 5.43 -8.42 11.03
CA MET A 20 6.83 -8.14 11.34
C MET A 20 7.16 -6.65 11.31
N ALA A 21 6.66 -5.90 10.31
CA ALA A 21 6.89 -4.46 10.23
C ALA A 21 6.24 -3.65 11.36
N GLN A 22 5.34 -4.28 12.11
CA GLN A 22 4.63 -3.70 13.24
C GLN A 22 5.09 -4.27 14.58
N SER A 23 6.11 -5.13 14.59
CA SER A 23 6.71 -5.61 15.85
C SER A 23 7.11 -4.40 16.70
N ASP A 24 6.69 -4.41 17.96
CA ASP A 24 6.97 -3.39 18.97
C ASP A 24 6.41 -1.98 18.68
N CYS A 25 5.74 -1.77 17.55
CA CYS A 25 5.17 -0.49 17.12
C CYS A 25 6.14 0.70 17.25
N ILE A 26 7.44 0.46 17.01
CA ILE A 26 8.47 1.49 17.05
C ILE A 26 8.57 2.11 15.66
N ASP A 27 8.36 3.43 15.60
CA ASP A 27 8.54 4.19 14.37
C ASP A 27 10.01 4.58 14.17
N ASN A 28 10.48 4.49 12.93
CA ASN A 28 11.86 4.81 12.57
C ASN A 28 11.86 5.76 11.36
N PRO A 29 12.09 7.07 11.54
CA PRO A 29 12.09 8.05 10.45
C PRO A 29 13.10 7.76 9.34
N ASP A 30 14.16 7.00 9.63
CA ASP A 30 15.15 6.57 8.65
C ASP A 30 14.73 5.33 7.85
N GLN A 31 13.64 4.67 8.25
CA GLN A 31 13.14 3.49 7.56
C GLN A 31 12.54 3.89 6.21
N LYS A 32 13.21 3.45 5.15
CA LYS A 32 12.77 3.65 3.76
C LYS A 32 11.78 2.57 3.33
N PRO A 33 10.87 2.85 2.38
CA PRO A 33 10.06 1.84 1.72
C PRO A 33 10.93 0.72 1.14
N LYS A 34 10.52 -0.53 1.39
CA LYS A 34 11.16 -1.74 0.89
C LYS A 34 10.26 -2.49 -0.08
N LEU A 35 8.96 -2.53 0.20
CA LEU A 35 7.93 -3.10 -0.66
C LEU A 35 6.78 -2.10 -0.81
N THR A 36 6.37 -1.85 -2.04
CA THR A 36 5.18 -1.06 -2.37
C THR A 36 4.25 -1.90 -3.23
N ILE A 37 3.04 -2.12 -2.73
CA ILE A 37 1.94 -2.77 -3.44
C ILE A 37 0.96 -1.66 -3.79
N LEU A 38 0.75 -1.43 -5.09
CA LEU A 38 -0.19 -0.44 -5.59
C LEU A 38 -1.35 -1.16 -6.25
N THR A 39 -2.54 -1.05 -5.67
CA THR A 39 -3.74 -1.70 -6.21
C THR A 39 -4.82 -0.68 -6.51
N SER A 40 -5.31 -0.69 -7.75
CA SER A 40 -6.43 0.15 -8.17
C SER A 40 -7.75 -0.36 -7.60
N GLU A 41 -8.61 0.55 -7.13
CA GLU A 41 -10.00 0.25 -6.83
C GLU A 41 -10.79 -0.29 -8.03
N GLY A 42 -10.32 0.01 -9.25
CA GLY A 42 -10.97 -0.29 -10.52
C GLY A 42 -10.56 -1.61 -11.14
N ASP A 43 -9.52 -2.30 -10.64
CA ASP A 43 -9.07 -3.53 -11.27
C ASP A 43 -9.99 -4.73 -10.90
N GLU A 44 -10.79 -5.14 -11.88
CA GLU A 44 -11.80 -6.18 -11.65
C GLU A 44 -11.20 -7.58 -11.58
N ALA A 45 -10.03 -7.81 -12.21
CA ALA A 45 -9.42 -9.14 -12.23
C ALA A 45 -8.94 -9.56 -10.83
N THR A 46 -8.25 -8.70 -10.09
CA THR A 46 -7.85 -9.04 -8.72
C THR A 46 -8.99 -8.86 -7.71
N GLY A 47 -9.91 -7.92 -7.94
CA GLY A 47 -11.03 -7.67 -7.03
C GLY A 47 -12.18 -8.70 -7.10
N LYS A 48 -12.44 -9.30 -8.27
CA LYS A 48 -13.59 -10.21 -8.48
C LYS A 48 -13.20 -11.57 -9.02
N LEU A 49 -12.34 -11.63 -10.04
CA LEU A 49 -12.00 -12.89 -10.70
C LEU A 49 -11.08 -13.77 -9.84
N PHE A 50 -10.10 -13.17 -9.17
CA PHE A 50 -9.18 -13.89 -8.29
C PHE A 50 -9.89 -14.59 -7.11
N PRO A 51 -10.76 -13.92 -6.33
CA PRO A 51 -11.49 -14.59 -5.27
C PRO A 51 -12.34 -15.77 -5.75
N LEU A 52 -12.97 -15.64 -6.91
CA LEU A 52 -13.73 -16.74 -7.52
C LEU A 52 -12.81 -17.92 -7.86
N GLY A 53 -11.68 -17.68 -8.52
CA GLY A 53 -10.72 -18.73 -8.87
C GLY A 53 -10.14 -19.43 -7.65
N ARG A 54 -9.73 -18.66 -6.63
CA ARG A 54 -9.14 -19.23 -5.40
C ARG A 54 -10.16 -20.01 -4.59
N SER A 55 -11.42 -19.54 -4.52
CA SER A 55 -12.49 -20.19 -3.75
C SER A 55 -12.74 -21.65 -4.14
N LEU A 56 -12.47 -22.04 -5.39
CA LEU A 56 -12.64 -23.42 -5.89
C LEU A 56 -11.67 -24.41 -5.23
N TYR A 57 -10.50 -23.95 -4.82
CA TYR A 57 -9.44 -24.80 -4.26
C TYR A 57 -9.35 -24.73 -2.72
N THR A 58 -10.00 -23.75 -2.09
CA THR A 58 -9.96 -23.55 -0.64
C THR A 58 -11.08 -24.26 0.13
N LEU A 59 -12.00 -24.96 -0.55
CA LEU A 59 -13.18 -25.58 0.09
C LEU A 59 -12.84 -26.66 1.13
N THR A 60 -11.65 -27.25 1.06
CA THR A 60 -11.17 -28.30 1.97
C THR A 60 -10.03 -27.83 2.88
N GLU A 61 -9.69 -26.55 2.85
CA GLU A 61 -8.64 -25.97 3.69
C GLU A 61 -9.20 -25.58 5.07
N THR A 62 -8.36 -25.62 6.10
CA THR A 62 -8.73 -25.21 7.47
C THR A 62 -8.12 -23.84 7.74
N HIS A 63 -8.93 -22.89 8.19
CA HIS A 63 -8.50 -21.51 8.48
C HIS A 63 -8.95 -21.08 9.87
N ASN A 64 -8.12 -20.30 10.57
CA ASN A 64 -8.55 -19.59 11.77
C ASN A 64 -9.13 -18.23 11.39
N ASN A 65 -10.45 -18.10 11.48
CA ASN A 65 -11.13 -16.86 11.11
C ASN A 65 -11.23 -15.83 12.25
N HIS A 66 -10.63 -16.11 13.41
CA HIS A 66 -10.75 -15.29 14.62
C HIS A 66 -9.37 -14.96 15.22
N VAL A 67 -8.42 -14.57 14.37
CA VAL A 67 -7.09 -14.14 14.84
C VAL A 67 -7.15 -12.66 15.21
N GLU A 68 -7.13 -12.34 16.51
CA GLU A 68 -7.07 -10.95 16.96
C GLU A 68 -5.71 -10.30 16.65
N ARG A 69 -5.77 -9.07 16.15
CA ARG A 69 -4.62 -8.20 15.84
C ARG A 69 -4.91 -6.79 16.32
N GLN A 70 -3.87 -5.97 16.39
CA GLN A 70 -3.97 -4.57 16.81
C GLN A 70 -3.17 -3.68 15.87
N PHE A 71 -3.74 -2.54 15.47
CA PHE A 71 -3.06 -1.51 14.70
C PHE A 71 -2.06 -0.75 15.57
N CYS A 72 -0.89 -0.41 15.02
CA CYS A 72 0.15 0.27 15.80
C CYS A 72 -0.18 1.71 16.13
N ALA A 73 -0.70 2.47 15.16
CA ALA A 73 -0.96 3.90 15.31
C ALA A 73 -2.26 4.18 16.10
N SER A 74 -3.39 3.56 15.75
CA SER A 74 -4.66 3.78 16.45
C SER A 74 -4.85 2.94 17.72
N LYS A 75 -4.07 1.86 17.91
CA LYS A 75 -4.28 0.83 18.95
C LYS A 75 -5.62 0.08 18.85
N TRP A 76 -6.36 0.26 17.76
CA TRP A 76 -7.63 -0.45 17.55
C TRP A 76 -7.36 -1.90 17.20
N LYS A 77 -8.18 -2.79 17.76
CA LYS A 77 -8.14 -4.21 17.43
C LYS A 77 -8.94 -4.50 16.17
N TYR A 78 -8.50 -5.50 15.43
CA TYR A 78 -9.24 -6.06 14.30
C TYR A 78 -9.09 -7.58 14.30
N THR A 79 -10.05 -8.25 13.68
CA THR A 79 -10.03 -9.70 13.49
C THR A 79 -9.51 -10.01 12.10
N LEU A 80 -8.42 -10.76 12.01
CA LEU A 80 -7.94 -11.33 10.78
C LEU A 80 -8.70 -12.63 10.51
N ALA A 81 -9.54 -12.64 9.48
CA ALA A 81 -10.19 -13.83 8.99
C ALA A 81 -9.28 -14.52 7.95
N GLU A 82 -8.51 -15.54 8.35
CA GLU A 82 -7.52 -16.18 7.45
C GLU A 82 -8.15 -16.73 6.16
N GLY A 83 -9.36 -17.28 6.22
CA GLY A 83 -10.03 -17.78 5.02
C GLY A 83 -10.48 -16.66 4.07
N GLU A 84 -10.79 -15.47 4.58
CA GLU A 84 -11.02 -14.29 3.73
C GLU A 84 -9.68 -13.80 3.13
N ALA A 85 -8.64 -13.71 3.95
CA ALA A 85 -7.32 -13.29 3.52
C ALA A 85 -6.70 -14.25 2.49
N ASP A 86 -7.01 -15.55 2.56
CA ASP A 86 -6.53 -16.53 1.57
C ASP A 86 -7.27 -16.42 0.23
N ARG A 87 -8.55 -16.02 0.24
CA ARG A 87 -9.34 -15.88 -1.00
C ARG A 87 -9.24 -14.50 -1.63
N THR A 88 -8.83 -13.49 -0.88
CA THR A 88 -8.69 -12.12 -1.37
C THR A 88 -7.26 -11.84 -1.76
N THR A 89 -7.04 -11.06 -2.82
CA THR A 89 -5.70 -10.58 -3.11
C THR A 89 -5.25 -9.58 -2.06
N VAL A 90 -3.94 -9.48 -1.81
CA VAL A 90 -3.34 -8.49 -0.90
C VAL A 90 -3.83 -7.04 -1.15
N GLY A 91 -4.10 -6.71 -2.41
CA GLY A 91 -4.55 -5.39 -2.85
C GLY A 91 -6.03 -5.07 -2.62
N HIS A 92 -6.82 -6.07 -2.20
CA HIS A 92 -8.26 -5.94 -1.96
C HIS A 92 -8.65 -6.34 -0.53
N PHE A 93 -7.69 -6.70 0.31
CA PHE A 93 -7.92 -7.04 1.71
C PHE A 93 -7.72 -5.82 2.62
N GLU A 94 -8.84 -5.18 2.98
CA GLU A 94 -8.91 -3.90 3.70
C GLU A 94 -8.02 -3.81 4.95
N PRO A 95 -7.95 -4.85 5.81
CA PRO A 95 -7.13 -4.78 7.03
C PRO A 95 -5.66 -4.49 6.77
N PHE A 96 -5.12 -4.86 5.61
CA PHE A 96 -3.72 -4.64 5.26
C PHE A 96 -3.45 -3.34 4.53
N PHE A 97 -4.45 -2.52 4.22
CA PHE A 97 -4.19 -1.20 3.67
C PHE A 97 -3.45 -0.31 4.65
N THR A 98 -2.37 0.28 4.16
CA THR A 98 -1.53 1.20 4.93
C THR A 98 -1.76 2.65 4.49
N HIS A 99 -2.01 2.85 3.19
CA HIS A 99 -2.14 4.15 2.57
C HIS A 99 -3.22 4.15 1.49
N THR A 100 -3.69 5.35 1.14
CA THR A 100 -4.46 5.61 -0.08
C THR A 100 -3.69 6.55 -1.00
N LEU A 101 -3.89 6.39 -2.31
CA LEU A 101 -3.39 7.31 -3.33
C LEU A 101 -4.57 7.97 -4.03
N LYS A 102 -4.69 9.29 -3.92
CA LYS A 102 -5.82 10.08 -4.47
C LYS A 102 -5.33 11.34 -5.21
N PRO A 103 -6.07 11.84 -6.21
CA PRO A 103 -5.78 13.13 -6.82
C PRO A 103 -5.85 14.23 -5.75
N LEU A 104 -5.06 15.29 -5.92
CA LEU A 104 -5.26 16.52 -5.16
C LEU A 104 -6.48 17.28 -5.70
N ASP A 105 -7.26 17.88 -4.81
CA ASP A 105 -8.49 18.61 -5.18
C ASP A 105 -8.23 19.82 -6.11
N ASN A 106 -7.00 20.36 -6.10
CA ASN A 106 -6.60 21.49 -6.94
C ASN A 106 -5.96 21.02 -8.25
N LYS A 107 -6.74 21.13 -9.33
CA LYS A 107 -6.42 20.67 -10.71
C LYS A 107 -5.30 21.42 -11.43
N THR A 108 -4.47 22.23 -10.77
CA THR A 108 -3.35 22.89 -11.46
C THR A 108 -2.21 21.88 -11.58
N PRO A 109 -1.91 21.32 -12.76
CA PRO A 109 -0.93 20.26 -12.88
C PRO A 109 0.46 20.87 -12.62
N HIS A 110 1.03 20.58 -11.45
CA HIS A 110 2.41 20.93 -11.17
C HIS A 110 3.28 19.77 -11.66
N LEU A 111 3.68 19.85 -12.94
CA LEU A 111 4.55 18.88 -13.61
C LEU A 111 6.01 18.90 -13.11
N GLN A 112 6.34 19.60 -12.03
CA GLN A 112 7.70 19.59 -11.49
C GLN A 112 8.01 18.25 -10.86
N GLU A 113 9.09 17.61 -11.34
CA GLU A 113 9.67 16.45 -10.67
C GLU A 113 10.14 16.87 -9.28
N LEU A 114 9.83 16.05 -8.27
CA LEU A 114 10.33 16.26 -6.92
C LEU A 114 11.80 15.84 -6.88
N SER A 115 12.66 16.70 -6.33
CA SER A 115 14.05 16.34 -6.06
C SER A 115 14.13 15.19 -5.03
N VAL A 116 15.25 14.48 -5.04
CA VAL A 116 15.54 13.40 -4.08
C VAL A 116 15.52 13.94 -2.65
N GLU A 117 16.13 15.11 -2.44
CA GLU A 117 16.23 15.80 -1.14
C GLU A 117 14.84 16.18 -0.63
N THR A 118 14.03 16.81 -1.49
CA THR A 118 12.67 17.22 -1.16
C THR A 118 11.80 16.03 -0.78
N THR A 119 11.93 14.91 -1.50
CA THR A 119 11.17 13.68 -1.21
C THR A 119 11.66 13.05 0.11
N SER A 120 12.96 13.09 0.37
CA SER A 120 13.57 12.56 1.59
C SER A 120 13.14 13.32 2.84
N GLU A 121 13.14 14.65 2.78
CA GLU A 121 12.67 15.50 3.86
C GLU A 121 11.17 15.29 4.13
N ARG A 122 10.35 15.21 3.07
CA ARG A 122 8.92 14.94 3.20
C ARG A 122 8.63 13.58 3.82
N TRP A 123 9.41 12.56 3.51
CA TRP A 123 9.27 11.25 4.15
C TRP A 123 9.67 11.30 5.62
N LYS A 124 10.87 11.82 5.94
CA LYS A 124 11.36 11.89 7.34
C LYS A 124 10.45 12.71 8.25
N ASN A 125 9.87 13.78 7.72
CA ASN A 125 8.95 14.67 8.43
C ASN A 125 7.48 14.33 8.17
N ASN A 126 7.18 13.12 7.67
CA ASN A 126 5.83 12.73 7.31
C ASN A 126 4.90 12.75 8.53
N THR A 127 3.81 13.50 8.43
CA THR A 127 2.77 13.58 9.45
C THR A 127 1.52 12.77 9.09
N GLY A 128 1.57 12.02 7.99
CA GLY A 128 0.48 11.16 7.50
C GLY A 128 0.03 11.47 6.08
N GLU A 129 0.60 12.46 5.40
CA GLU A 129 0.31 12.76 4.00
C GLU A 129 1.54 13.30 3.26
N ILE A 130 1.83 12.74 2.10
CA ILE A 130 2.94 13.16 1.23
C ILE A 130 2.42 13.40 -0.18
N ASN A 131 2.65 14.60 -0.70
CA ASN A 131 2.23 14.98 -2.05
C ASN A 131 3.32 14.67 -3.07
N PHE A 132 2.93 14.01 -4.16
CA PHE A 132 3.76 13.65 -5.31
C PHE A 132 3.23 14.33 -6.58
N GLY A 133 3.52 15.62 -6.72
CA GLY A 133 2.89 16.44 -7.76
C GLY A 133 1.40 16.56 -7.49
N ASP A 134 0.58 15.98 -8.37
CA ASP A 134 -0.87 16.15 -8.39
C ASP A 134 -1.63 15.03 -7.65
N ILE A 135 -0.90 14.13 -6.98
CA ILE A 135 -1.48 13.04 -6.19
C ILE A 135 -0.94 13.05 -4.75
N ALA A 136 -1.81 12.68 -3.80
CA ALA A 136 -1.50 12.57 -2.39
C ALA A 136 -1.44 11.10 -1.96
N LEU A 137 -0.32 10.74 -1.33
CA LEU A 137 -0.16 9.51 -0.59
C LEU A 137 -0.55 9.78 0.87
N LYS A 138 -1.69 9.25 1.30
CA LYS A 138 -2.24 9.46 2.65
C LYS A 138 -2.17 8.19 3.47
N HIS A 139 -1.58 8.26 4.65
CA HIS A 139 -1.51 7.18 5.63
C HIS A 139 -2.87 6.99 6.32
N LEU A 140 -3.25 5.73 6.58
CA LEU A 140 -4.57 5.36 7.12
C LEU A 140 -4.62 5.25 8.66
N GLY A 141 -3.53 5.55 9.36
CA GLY A 141 -3.45 5.42 10.82
C GLY A 141 -3.46 3.97 11.33
N LYS A 142 -3.15 3.00 10.46
CA LYS A 142 -3.14 1.56 10.78
C LYS A 142 -1.77 1.02 11.19
N THR A 143 -0.71 1.51 10.55
CA THR A 143 0.67 1.08 10.77
C THR A 143 1.53 2.21 11.33
N ASN A 144 2.82 1.99 11.60
CA ASN A 144 3.75 3.10 11.88
C ASN A 144 3.84 4.04 10.66
N LEU A 145 4.18 5.31 10.88
CA LEU A 145 4.25 6.31 9.80
C LEU A 145 5.30 5.94 8.75
N HIS A 146 6.45 5.41 9.19
CA HIS A 146 7.58 5.03 8.33
C HIS A 146 7.62 3.51 8.05
N ASN A 147 6.47 2.86 8.00
CA ASN A 147 6.36 1.43 7.71
C ASN A 147 7.10 1.07 6.40
N PRO A 148 8.00 0.07 6.40
CA PRO A 148 8.72 -0.34 5.18
C PRO A 148 7.84 -0.97 4.10
N TYR A 149 6.62 -1.40 4.45
CA TYR A 149 5.72 -2.09 3.54
C TYR A 149 4.46 -1.27 3.30
N LEU A 150 4.38 -0.68 2.10
CA LEU A 150 3.28 0.17 1.69
C LEU A 150 2.30 -0.66 0.86
N ASN A 151 1.20 -1.09 1.46
CA ASN A 151 0.04 -1.58 0.72
C ASN A 151 -0.92 -0.40 0.48
N ILE A 152 -1.00 0.03 -0.77
CA ILE A 152 -1.60 1.30 -1.21
C ILE A 152 -2.83 1.01 -2.05
N ARG A 153 -3.96 1.56 -1.61
CA ARG A 153 -5.21 1.59 -2.36
C ARG A 153 -5.26 2.84 -3.23
N ALA A 154 -5.19 2.69 -4.54
CA ALA A 154 -5.23 3.78 -5.51
C ALA A 154 -6.65 4.04 -6.02
N SER A 155 -7.07 5.31 -6.03
CA SER A 155 -8.37 5.72 -6.57
C SER A 155 -8.49 5.36 -8.06
N LYS A 156 -9.71 5.00 -8.48
CA LYS A 156 -10.05 4.80 -9.90
C LYS A 156 -9.77 6.03 -10.76
N GLU A 157 -9.80 7.21 -10.17
CA GLU A 157 -9.51 8.47 -10.85
C GLU A 157 -8.04 8.55 -11.31
N ILE A 158 -7.14 7.84 -10.63
CA ILE A 158 -5.73 7.77 -10.99
C ILE A 158 -5.46 6.54 -11.84
N ILE A 159 -5.90 5.37 -11.38
CA ILE A 159 -5.73 4.10 -12.09
C ILE A 159 -7.13 3.54 -12.34
N GLU A 160 -7.68 3.73 -13.54
CA GLU A 160 -9.05 3.28 -13.84
C GLU A 160 -9.11 1.76 -13.98
N GLY A 161 -8.06 1.14 -14.52
CA GLY A 161 -7.85 -0.31 -14.53
C GLY A 161 -6.40 -0.73 -14.77
N HIS A 162 -6.19 -1.98 -15.22
CA HIS A 162 -4.86 -2.58 -15.36
C HIS A 162 -3.92 -1.91 -16.38
N ASN A 163 -4.47 -1.14 -17.32
CA ASN A 163 -3.69 -0.55 -18.41
C ASN A 163 -3.22 0.89 -18.11
N ASP A 164 -3.75 1.52 -17.06
CA ASP A 164 -3.49 2.92 -16.73
C ASP A 164 -2.24 3.13 -15.86
N ILE A 165 -1.50 2.06 -15.60
CA ILE A 165 -0.30 2.08 -14.75
C ILE A 165 0.84 2.94 -15.32
N PHE A 166 0.74 3.32 -16.60
CA PHE A 166 1.71 4.16 -17.30
C PHE A 166 1.32 5.64 -17.39
N LYS A 167 0.20 6.04 -16.76
CA LYS A 167 -0.18 7.46 -16.72
C LYS A 167 0.95 8.29 -16.07
N PRO A 168 1.24 9.50 -16.57
CA PRO A 168 2.39 10.30 -16.13
C PRO A 168 2.46 10.53 -14.61
N GLU A 169 1.32 10.69 -13.95
CA GLU A 169 1.19 10.87 -12.51
C GLU A 169 1.63 9.63 -11.72
N ILE A 170 1.28 8.43 -12.18
CA ILE A 170 1.71 7.16 -11.55
C ILE A 170 3.20 6.93 -11.77
N VAL A 171 3.69 7.17 -12.99
CA VAL A 171 5.12 7.06 -13.30
C VAL A 171 5.92 8.03 -12.43
N ARG A 172 5.46 9.27 -12.27
CA ARG A 172 6.11 10.28 -11.39
C ARG A 172 6.13 9.83 -9.94
N PHE A 173 5.01 9.33 -9.44
CA PHE A 173 4.91 8.81 -8.08
C PHE A 173 5.89 7.66 -7.82
N ILE A 174 5.90 6.66 -8.72
CA ILE A 174 6.81 5.51 -8.61
C ILE A 174 8.27 5.97 -8.70
N LYS A 175 8.60 6.89 -9.61
CA LYS A 175 9.94 7.49 -9.70
C LYS A 175 10.33 8.19 -8.39
N GLY A 176 9.44 8.98 -7.80
CA GLY A 176 9.67 9.63 -6.51
C GLY A 176 9.96 8.62 -5.39
N LEU A 177 9.18 7.55 -5.31
CA LEU A 177 9.40 6.46 -4.36
C LEU A 177 10.74 5.74 -4.57
N ILE A 178 11.08 5.43 -5.83
CA ILE A 178 12.36 4.79 -6.17
C ILE A 178 13.52 5.69 -5.75
N ASN A 179 13.50 6.95 -6.19
CA ASN A 179 14.52 7.96 -5.92
C ASN A 179 14.80 8.08 -4.42
N TYR A 180 13.75 8.16 -3.60
CA TYR A 180 13.90 8.19 -2.15
C TYR A 180 14.49 6.89 -1.58
N SER A 181 13.99 5.75 -2.06
CA SER A 181 14.36 4.44 -1.54
C SER A 181 15.81 4.04 -1.84
N ILE A 182 16.41 4.61 -2.89
CA ILE A 182 17.80 4.36 -3.30
C ILE A 182 18.78 5.45 -2.87
N ALA A 183 18.29 6.62 -2.40
CA ALA A 183 19.17 7.67 -1.92
C ALA A 183 20.12 7.13 -0.84
N GLU A 184 21.39 7.52 -0.87
CA GLU A 184 22.32 7.12 0.19
C GLU A 184 21.95 7.84 1.50
N LYS A 185 22.46 7.33 2.63
CA LYS A 185 22.42 8.10 3.88
C LYS A 185 23.61 9.05 3.83
N ASP A 186 23.34 10.34 3.68
CA ASP A 186 24.34 11.38 3.96
C ASP A 186 24.73 11.38 5.44
#